data_AF-M1XQK7-F1
#
_entry.id   AF-M1XQK7-F1
#
_cell.length_a   1.000
_cell.length_b   1.000
_cell.length_c   1.000
_cell.angle_alpha   90.00
_cell.angle_beta   90.00
_cell.angle_gamma   90.00
#
_symmetry.space_group_name_H-M   'P 1'
#
loop_
_entity.id
_entity.type
_entity.pdbx_description
1 polymer ?
#
loop_
_entity_poly.entity_id
_entity_poly.type
_entity_poly.pdbx_seq_one_letter_code
_entity_poly.pdbx_strand_id
1 'polypeptide(L)'
;MPTLSAAVVEGERATFVEAIVRADQPHRVRLEPCFRGVIWPPRTEGRPAIGWDEHGLTTTVGVGSTAVGFATPASFDGPPVSIVRSEPLSDDLPVGVTAWLDRIESRLDAAERLAEAPDLRAAAEAVASVGGLAAVERLAGKLARDRRLAARLSIVPSRIQTRLEGVEIPTTEFARLAARPSETE
;
A
#
# COMPACT_ATOMS: atom_id res chain seq x y z
N MET A 1 -1.15 -7.24 -18.96
CA MET A 1 0.30 -7.58 -19.09
C MET A 1 0.91 -6.61 -20.09
N PRO A 2 2.05 -5.97 -19.81
CA PRO A 2 2.58 -4.93 -20.69
C PRO A 2 3.04 -5.50 -22.03
N THR A 3 2.85 -4.72 -23.09
CA THR A 3 3.35 -5.02 -24.43
C THR A 3 4.49 -4.08 -24.79
N LEU A 4 5.38 -4.53 -25.67
CA LEU A 4 6.57 -3.79 -26.07
C LEU A 4 6.58 -3.65 -27.60
N SER A 5 6.81 -2.43 -28.07
CA SER A 5 7.20 -2.15 -29.45
C SER A 5 8.54 -1.44 -29.45
N ALA A 6 9.43 -1.78 -30.38
CA ALA A 6 10.74 -1.14 -30.49
C ALA A 6 11.03 -0.73 -31.93
N ALA A 7 11.66 0.42 -32.08
CA ALA A 7 12.19 0.95 -33.32
C ALA A 7 13.71 1.14 -33.17
N VAL A 8 14.40 1.05 -34.30
CA VAL A 8 15.85 1.17 -34.38
C VAL A 8 16.18 2.26 -35.38
N VAL A 9 17.09 3.16 -35.01
CA VAL A 9 17.65 4.17 -35.89
C VAL A 9 19.15 3.97 -35.93
N GLU A 10 19.67 3.51 -37.07
CA GLU A 10 21.10 3.33 -37.27
C GLU A 10 21.75 4.69 -37.59
N GLY A 11 22.78 5.03 -36.82
CA GLY A 11 23.69 6.14 -37.09
C GLY A 11 25.09 5.65 -37.43
N GLU A 12 25.94 6.55 -37.91
CA GLU A 12 27.30 6.20 -38.39
C GLU A 12 28.19 5.52 -37.33
N ARG A 13 27.97 5.81 -36.05
CA ARG A 13 28.80 5.30 -34.93
C ARG A 13 28.00 4.60 -33.83
N ALA A 14 26.68 4.65 -33.90
CA ALA A 14 25.80 4.16 -32.86
C ALA A 14 24.43 3.86 -33.45
N THR A 15 23.82 2.79 -32.96
CA THR A 15 22.45 2.43 -33.18
C THR A 15 21.62 2.91 -31.99
N PHE A 16 20.55 3.65 -32.25
CA PHE A 16 19.60 4.10 -31.24
C PHE A 16 18.40 3.17 -31.20
N VAL A 17 18.10 2.65 -30.02
CA VAL A 17 16.91 1.83 -29.77
C VAL A 17 15.91 2.69 -29.03
N GLU A 18 14.74 2.85 -29.62
CA GLU A 18 13.56 3.43 -28.98
C GLU A 18 12.56 2.30 -28.70
N ALA A 19 12.13 2.17 -27.46
CA ALA A 19 11.16 1.19 -27.02
C ALA A 19 9.98 1.87 -26.34
N ILE A 20 8.77 1.45 -26.70
CA ILE A 20 7.52 1.90 -26.12
C ILE A 20 6.88 0.72 -25.42
N VAL A 21 6.80 0.80 -24.10
CA VAL A 21 6.07 -0.16 -23.27
C VAL A 21 4.65 0.36 -23.07
N ARG A 22 3.65 -0.46 -23.38
CA ARG A 22 2.24 -0.15 -23.13
C ARG A 22 1.66 -1.03 -22.04
N ALA A 23 0.93 -0.42 -21.12
CA ALA A 23 0.25 -1.14 -20.05
C ALA A 23 -1.15 -0.56 -19.77
N ASP A 24 -2.08 -1.43 -19.42
CA ASP A 24 -3.45 -1.14 -18.99
C ASP A 24 -3.56 -0.83 -17.49
N GLN A 25 -2.56 -1.27 -16.72
CA GLN A 25 -2.38 -0.97 -15.30
C GLN A 25 -0.88 -0.77 -15.01
N PRO A 26 -0.50 -0.09 -13.91
CA PRO A 26 0.89 0.10 -13.55
C PRO A 26 1.65 -1.22 -13.39
N HIS A 27 2.89 -1.28 -13.90
CA HIS A 27 3.77 -2.43 -13.71
C HIS A 27 5.20 -1.98 -13.41
N ARG A 28 5.92 -2.80 -12.63
CA ARG A 28 7.38 -2.79 -12.61
C ARG A 28 7.87 -3.77 -13.66
N VAL A 29 8.67 -3.29 -14.61
CA VAL A 29 9.18 -4.10 -15.72
C VAL A 29 10.70 -4.13 -15.71
N ARG A 30 11.24 -5.26 -16.19
CA ARG A 30 12.65 -5.42 -16.55
C ARG A 30 12.74 -5.56 -18.06
N LEU A 31 13.49 -4.68 -18.69
CA LEU A 31 13.83 -4.72 -20.09
C LEU A 31 15.28 -5.12 -20.25
N GLU A 32 15.53 -6.12 -21.09
CA GLU A 32 16.89 -6.57 -21.41
C GLU A 32 17.08 -6.67 -22.93
N PRO A 33 18.27 -6.32 -23.43
CA PRO A 33 18.56 -6.44 -24.84
C PRO A 33 18.61 -7.90 -25.29
N CYS A 34 18.14 -8.16 -26.50
CA CYS A 34 18.16 -9.49 -27.11
C CYS A 34 19.50 -9.80 -27.82
N PHE A 35 20.56 -9.08 -27.48
CA PHE A 35 21.86 -9.16 -28.14
C PHE A 35 22.99 -9.16 -27.12
N ARG A 36 24.18 -9.59 -27.57
CA ARG A 36 25.41 -9.48 -26.78
C ARG A 36 26.16 -8.21 -27.18
N GLY A 37 26.47 -7.36 -26.21
CA GLY A 37 27.17 -6.12 -26.47
C GLY A 37 27.00 -5.13 -25.33
N VAL A 38 27.60 -3.97 -25.49
CA VAL A 38 27.49 -2.88 -24.51
C VAL A 38 26.23 -2.07 -24.75
N ILE A 39 25.56 -1.68 -23.67
CA ILE A 39 24.46 -0.74 -23.68
C ILE A 39 25.01 0.63 -23.27
N TRP A 40 24.64 1.67 -24.00
CA TRP A 40 24.89 3.05 -23.66
C TRP A 40 23.58 3.69 -23.19
N PRO A 41 23.27 3.63 -21.88
CA PRO A 41 22.05 4.21 -21.36
C PRO A 41 22.07 5.74 -21.48
N PRO A 42 20.90 6.39 -21.51
CA PRO A 42 20.79 7.84 -21.34
C PRO A 42 21.51 8.27 -20.07
N ARG A 43 22.21 9.41 -20.12
CA ARG A 43 22.99 9.93 -18.99
C ARG A 43 22.59 11.36 -18.65
N THR A 44 22.56 11.64 -17.36
CA THR A 44 22.46 13.00 -16.80
C THR A 44 23.69 13.22 -15.95
N GLU A 45 24.47 14.26 -16.25
CA GLU A 45 25.72 14.58 -15.54
C GLU A 45 26.72 13.40 -15.51
N GLY A 46 26.81 12.67 -16.63
CA GLY A 46 27.70 11.50 -16.78
C GLY A 46 27.21 10.22 -16.11
N ARG A 47 26.15 10.27 -15.28
CA ARG A 47 25.57 9.10 -14.61
C ARG A 47 24.45 8.50 -15.46
N PRO A 48 24.37 7.16 -15.59
CA PRO A 48 23.20 6.51 -16.18
C PRO A 48 21.91 6.99 -15.52
N ALA A 49 20.85 7.16 -16.31
CA ALA A 49 19.52 7.45 -15.80
C ALA A 49 19.07 6.35 -14.82
N ILE A 50 18.17 6.71 -13.89
CA ILE A 50 17.68 5.81 -12.84
C ILE A 50 17.09 4.54 -13.47
N GLY A 51 17.40 3.40 -12.86
CA GLY A 51 16.90 2.09 -13.28
C GLY A 51 17.77 1.35 -14.29
N TRP A 52 18.77 2.01 -14.88
CA TRP A 52 19.73 1.37 -15.76
C TRP A 52 20.85 0.68 -14.98
N ASP A 53 21.18 -0.54 -15.40
CA ASP A 53 22.41 -1.24 -15.04
C ASP A 53 23.13 -1.75 -16.30
N GLU A 54 24.15 -2.60 -16.13
CA GLU A 54 24.95 -3.14 -17.24
C GLU A 54 24.17 -4.09 -18.16
N HIS A 55 23.03 -4.62 -17.71
CA HIS A 55 22.24 -5.61 -18.43
C HIS A 55 20.92 -5.06 -18.98
N GLY A 56 20.47 -3.89 -18.55
CA GLY A 56 19.25 -3.29 -19.08
C GLY A 56 18.62 -2.26 -18.16
N LEU A 57 17.29 -2.17 -18.23
CA LEU A 57 16.49 -1.17 -17.54
C LEU A 57 15.45 -1.85 -16.65
N THR A 58 15.44 -1.50 -15.37
CA THR A 58 14.31 -1.76 -14.47
C THR A 58 13.57 -0.47 -14.20
N THR A 59 12.30 -0.39 -14.59
CA THR A 59 11.50 0.83 -14.44
C THR A 59 10.05 0.54 -14.14
N THR A 60 9.33 1.56 -13.68
CA THR A 60 7.88 1.54 -13.55
C THR A 60 7.25 2.09 -14.81
N VAL A 61 6.28 1.38 -15.35
CA VAL A 61 5.43 1.83 -16.46
C VAL A 61 4.04 2.11 -15.91
N GLY A 62 3.54 3.31 -16.16
CA GLY A 62 2.17 3.70 -15.81
C GLY A 62 1.15 3.20 -16.84
N VAL A 63 -0.12 3.55 -16.62
CA VAL A 63 -1.18 3.33 -17.62
C VAL A 63 -0.87 4.13 -18.88
N GLY A 64 -1.04 3.52 -20.05
CA GLY A 64 -0.77 4.16 -21.34
C GLY A 64 0.57 3.72 -21.92
N SER A 65 1.38 4.67 -22.38
CA SER A 65 2.65 4.40 -23.07
C SER A 65 3.82 5.03 -22.30
N THR A 66 4.85 4.23 -22.02
CA THR A 66 6.11 4.69 -21.43
C THR A 66 7.23 4.47 -22.44
N ALA A 67 7.89 5.56 -22.86
CA ALA A 67 9.03 5.50 -23.76
C ALA A 67 10.32 5.30 -22.98
N VAL A 68 11.19 4.44 -23.51
CA VAL A 68 12.53 4.17 -23.00
C VAL A 68 13.46 4.04 -24.19
N GLY A 69 14.72 4.42 -24.04
CA GLY A 69 15.67 4.28 -25.14
C GLY A 69 17.10 4.18 -24.66
N PHE A 70 17.96 3.65 -25.52
CA PHE A 70 19.39 3.51 -25.29
C PHE A 70 20.14 3.50 -26.62
N ALA A 71 21.46 3.69 -26.57
CA ALA A 71 22.34 3.53 -27.72
C ALA A 71 23.22 2.29 -27.57
N THR A 72 23.75 1.77 -28.67
CA THR A 72 24.64 0.61 -28.71
C THR A 72 25.42 0.61 -30.04
N PRO A 73 26.65 0.05 -30.10
CA PRO A 73 27.34 -0.17 -31.37
C PRO A 73 26.79 -1.36 -32.17
N ALA A 74 25.87 -2.15 -31.61
CA ALA A 74 25.33 -3.34 -32.26
C ALA A 74 24.30 -2.99 -33.35
N SER A 75 24.21 -3.84 -34.38
CA SER A 75 23.12 -3.89 -35.36
C SER A 75 22.21 -5.08 -35.06
N PHE A 76 20.97 -5.06 -35.57
CA PHE A 76 19.95 -6.05 -35.22
C PHE A 76 19.23 -6.61 -36.45
N ASP A 77 19.12 -7.94 -36.50
CA ASP A 77 18.28 -8.65 -37.46
C ASP A 77 16.90 -9.05 -36.84
N GLY A 78 16.60 -8.55 -35.65
CA GLY A 78 15.44 -8.92 -34.85
C GLY A 78 15.11 -7.89 -33.76
N PRO A 79 14.18 -8.20 -32.83
CA PRO A 79 13.79 -7.26 -31.79
C PRO A 79 15.01 -6.92 -30.91
N PRO A 80 15.35 -5.63 -30.73
CA PRO A 80 16.57 -5.24 -30.02
C PRO A 80 16.48 -5.43 -28.49
N VAL A 81 15.26 -5.49 -27.95
CA VAL A 81 14.97 -5.52 -26.51
C VAL A 81 13.67 -6.27 -26.25
N SER A 82 13.57 -6.91 -25.07
CA SER A 82 12.39 -7.65 -24.63
C SER A 82 12.04 -7.33 -23.17
N ILE A 83 10.78 -7.54 -22.79
CA ILE A 83 10.36 -7.55 -21.37
C ILE A 83 10.66 -8.94 -20.82
N VAL A 84 11.63 -9.05 -19.92
CA VAL A 84 12.02 -10.33 -19.28
C VAL A 84 11.36 -10.55 -17.93
N ARG A 85 10.87 -9.48 -17.27
CA ARG A 85 10.08 -9.54 -16.05
C ARG A 85 9.02 -8.46 -16.06
N SER A 86 7.82 -8.79 -15.59
CA SER A 86 6.74 -7.84 -15.42
C SER A 86 5.94 -8.20 -14.18
N GLU A 87 5.81 -7.23 -13.28
CA GLU A 87 5.05 -7.36 -12.03
C GLU A 87 4.02 -6.24 -11.97
N PRO A 88 2.72 -6.56 -11.87
CA PRO A 88 1.71 -5.52 -11.68
C PRO A 88 1.97 -4.81 -10.36
N LEU A 89 1.89 -3.48 -10.38
CA LEU A 89 1.88 -2.68 -9.17
C LEU A 89 0.41 -2.45 -8.82
N SER A 90 -0.02 -3.01 -7.69
CA SER A 90 -1.31 -2.65 -7.11
C SER A 90 -1.13 -1.44 -6.19
N ASP A 91 -2.07 -0.50 -6.26
CA ASP A 91 -2.22 0.55 -5.26
C ASP A 91 -2.87 0.02 -3.96
N ASP A 92 -3.26 -1.26 -3.94
CA ASP A 92 -3.78 -1.90 -2.73
C ASP A 92 -2.72 -1.93 -1.63
N LEU A 93 -3.18 -1.66 -0.41
CA LEU A 93 -2.34 -1.84 0.76
C LEU A 93 -1.92 -3.31 0.89
N PRO A 94 -0.70 -3.60 1.37
CA PRO A 94 -0.29 -4.97 1.66
C PRO A 94 -1.32 -5.65 2.56
N VAL A 95 -1.63 -6.93 2.29
CA VAL A 95 -2.68 -7.70 3.00
C VAL A 95 -2.58 -7.57 4.53
N GLY A 96 -1.37 -7.57 5.08
CA GLY A 96 -1.16 -7.41 6.51
C GLY A 96 -1.54 -6.02 7.07
N VAL A 97 -1.40 -4.97 6.26
CA VAL A 97 -1.82 -3.60 6.60
C VAL A 97 -3.34 -3.50 6.52
N THR A 98 -3.96 -4.01 5.46
CA THR A 98 -5.43 -4.06 5.33
C THR A 98 -6.07 -4.78 6.51
N ALA A 99 -5.62 -6.00 6.81
CA ALA A 99 -6.11 -6.77 7.95
C ALA A 99 -5.83 -6.11 9.31
N TRP A 100 -4.84 -5.23 9.41
CA TRP A 100 -4.60 -4.44 10.61
C TRP A 100 -5.60 -3.27 10.73
N LEU A 101 -5.88 -2.56 9.64
CA LEU A 101 -6.90 -1.50 9.59
C LEU A 101 -8.29 -2.06 9.91
N ASP A 102 -8.69 -3.19 9.32
CA ASP A 102 -9.98 -3.84 9.59
C ASP A 102 -10.16 -4.18 11.07
N ARG A 103 -9.06 -4.59 11.72
CA ARG A 103 -9.06 -4.87 13.16
C ARG A 103 -9.20 -3.60 14.00
N ILE A 104 -8.67 -2.46 13.55
CA ILE A 104 -8.89 -1.17 14.22
C ILE A 104 -10.35 -0.77 14.06
N GLU A 105 -10.91 -0.89 12.86
CA GLU A 105 -12.32 -0.56 12.61
C GLU A 105 -13.26 -1.42 13.44
N SER A 106 -13.04 -2.73 13.51
CA SER A 106 -13.84 -3.63 14.36
C SER A 106 -13.77 -3.24 15.85
N ARG A 107 -12.62 -2.74 16.31
CA ARG A 107 -12.47 -2.23 17.69
C ARG A 107 -13.19 -0.90 17.90
N LEU A 108 -13.15 0.00 16.91
CA LEU A 108 -13.92 1.24 16.91
C LEU A 108 -15.42 0.95 16.96
N ASP A 109 -15.92 0.05 16.12
CA ASP A 109 -17.35 -0.32 16.09
C ASP A 109 -17.81 -0.88 17.44
N ALA A 110 -16.94 -1.63 18.14
CA ALA A 110 -17.22 -2.12 19.48
C ALA A 110 -17.23 -1.00 20.52
N ALA A 111 -16.27 -0.08 20.44
CA ALA A 111 -16.15 1.06 21.35
C ALA A 111 -17.30 2.07 21.19
N GLU A 112 -17.69 2.37 19.95
CA GLU A 112 -18.79 3.28 19.63
C GLU A 112 -20.11 2.72 20.17
N ARG A 113 -20.38 1.43 19.97
CA ARG A 113 -21.58 0.77 20.55
C ARG A 113 -21.63 0.84 22.07
N LEU A 114 -20.48 0.73 22.74
CA LEU A 114 -20.39 0.89 24.19
C LEU A 114 -20.62 2.35 24.62
N ALA A 115 -20.14 3.32 23.84
CA ALA A 115 -20.26 4.74 24.14
C ALA A 115 -21.67 5.30 23.85
N GLU A 116 -22.33 4.77 22.83
CA GLU A 116 -23.63 5.24 22.32
C GLU A 116 -24.82 4.46 22.88
N ALA A 117 -24.61 3.58 23.87
CA ALA A 117 -25.68 2.80 24.48
C ALA A 117 -26.73 3.73 25.14
N PRO A 118 -28.00 3.73 24.68
CA PRO A 118 -29.00 4.71 25.11
C PRO A 118 -29.53 4.45 26.54
N ASP A 119 -29.39 3.21 27.02
CA ASP A 119 -29.90 2.78 28.32
C ASP A 119 -29.04 1.66 28.93
N LEU A 120 -29.34 1.32 30.19
CA LEU A 120 -28.59 0.32 30.96
C LEU A 120 -28.63 -1.07 30.31
N ARG A 121 -29.75 -1.44 29.68
CA ARG A 121 -29.90 -2.75 29.05
C ARG A 121 -29.02 -2.83 27.81
N ALA A 122 -29.08 -1.83 26.94
CA ALA A 122 -28.22 -1.73 25.76
C ALA A 122 -26.73 -1.72 26.17
N ALA A 123 -26.39 -1.02 27.25
CA ALA A 123 -25.03 -1.02 27.79
C ALA A 123 -24.60 -2.41 28.27
N ALA A 124 -25.45 -3.13 29.02
CA ALA A 124 -25.17 -4.48 29.48
C ALA A 124 -25.01 -5.47 28.31
N GLU A 125 -25.87 -5.38 27.28
CA GLU A 125 -25.78 -6.17 26.05
C GLU A 125 -24.47 -5.86 25.29
N ALA A 126 -24.09 -4.58 25.17
CA ALA A 126 -22.84 -4.17 24.54
C ALA A 126 -21.62 -4.70 25.31
N VAL A 127 -21.61 -4.61 26.64
CA VAL A 127 -20.56 -5.16 27.51
C VAL A 127 -20.48 -6.69 27.39
N ALA A 128 -21.61 -7.38 27.35
CA ALA A 128 -21.65 -8.83 27.13
C ALA A 128 -21.09 -9.22 25.76
N SER A 129 -21.43 -8.46 24.70
CA SER A 129 -20.97 -8.73 23.33
C SER A 129 -19.45 -8.68 23.17
N VAL A 130 -18.76 -7.86 23.97
CA VAL A 130 -17.30 -7.77 23.97
C VAL A 130 -16.62 -8.76 24.92
N GLY A 131 -17.39 -9.51 25.72
CA GLY A 131 -16.88 -10.52 26.66
C GLY A 131 -16.72 -10.01 28.11
N GLY A 132 -17.51 -9.02 28.52
CA GLY A 132 -17.56 -8.53 29.90
C GLY A 132 -16.61 -7.38 30.22
N LEU A 133 -16.67 -6.88 31.46
CA LEU A 133 -15.99 -5.66 31.89
C LEU A 133 -14.46 -5.70 31.70
N ALA A 134 -13.81 -6.81 32.05
CA ALA A 134 -12.37 -6.97 31.83
C ALA A 134 -11.99 -6.92 30.33
N ALA A 135 -12.89 -7.32 29.43
CA ALA A 135 -12.68 -7.19 27.99
C ALA A 135 -12.85 -5.75 27.51
N VAL A 136 -13.79 -4.99 28.11
CA VAL A 136 -13.97 -3.55 27.87
C VAL A 136 -12.70 -2.77 28.24
N GLU A 137 -12.10 -3.04 29.40
CA GLU A 137 -10.85 -2.39 29.82
C GLU A 137 -9.69 -2.70 28.85
N ARG A 138 -9.56 -3.97 28.43
CA ARG A 138 -8.57 -4.35 27.41
C ARG A 138 -8.83 -3.64 26.08
N LEU A 139 -10.09 -3.48 25.68
CA LEU A 139 -10.49 -2.76 24.47
C LEU A 139 -10.06 -1.30 24.56
N ALA A 140 -10.34 -0.62 25.68
CA ALA A 140 -9.92 0.77 25.92
C ALA A 140 -8.38 0.92 25.82
N GLY A 141 -7.62 -0.01 26.39
CA GLY A 141 -6.16 -0.04 26.28
C GLY A 141 -5.66 -0.24 24.84
N LYS A 142 -6.33 -1.09 24.06
CA LYS A 142 -6.03 -1.28 22.63
C LYS A 142 -6.33 -0.01 21.82
N LEU A 143 -7.48 0.64 22.03
CA LEU A 143 -7.81 1.90 21.36
C LEU A 143 -6.80 3.01 21.66
N ALA A 144 -6.34 3.12 22.91
CA ALA A 144 -5.31 4.08 23.27
C ALA A 144 -3.98 3.82 22.52
N ARG A 145 -3.64 2.55 22.29
CA ARG A 145 -2.49 2.18 21.45
C ARG A 145 -2.75 2.52 19.98
N ASP A 146 -3.94 2.25 19.47
CA ASP A 146 -4.31 2.53 18.07
C ASP A 146 -4.24 4.03 17.78
N ARG A 147 -4.74 4.89 18.68
CA ARG A 147 -4.59 6.36 18.59
C ARG A 147 -3.12 6.78 18.43
N ARG A 148 -2.24 6.25 19.28
CA ARG A 148 -0.79 6.55 19.22
C ARG A 148 -0.14 6.08 17.92
N LEU A 149 -0.58 4.96 17.36
CA LEU A 149 -0.07 4.46 16.08
C LEU A 149 -0.60 5.30 14.91
N ALA A 150 -1.90 5.61 14.92
CA ALA A 150 -2.55 6.42 13.90
C ALA A 150 -1.92 7.81 13.77
N ALA A 151 -1.62 8.47 14.89
CA ALA A 151 -0.94 9.76 14.90
C ALA A 151 0.49 9.73 14.31
N ARG A 152 1.11 8.55 14.18
CA ARG A 152 2.49 8.39 13.68
C ARG A 152 2.58 7.88 12.24
N LEU A 153 1.49 7.33 11.71
CA LEU A 153 1.51 6.59 10.45
C LEU A 153 0.61 7.27 9.43
N SER A 154 1.20 7.83 8.38
CA SER A 154 0.48 8.47 7.27
C SER A 154 -0.43 7.51 6.49
N ILE A 155 -0.21 6.20 6.64
CA ILE A 155 -0.99 5.15 5.98
C ILE A 155 -2.39 4.95 6.58
N VAL A 156 -2.66 5.51 7.77
CA VAL A 156 -3.97 5.33 8.42
C VAL A 156 -4.99 6.28 7.79
N PRO A 157 -6.11 5.77 7.25
CA PRO A 157 -7.15 6.61 6.65
C PRO A 157 -7.70 7.67 7.62
N SER A 158 -7.95 8.89 7.13
CA SER A 158 -8.45 10.00 7.95
C SER A 158 -9.75 9.66 8.68
N ARG A 159 -10.64 8.87 8.05
CA ARG A 159 -11.87 8.37 8.69
C ARG A 159 -11.58 7.62 9.99
N ILE A 160 -10.58 6.74 10.00
CA ILE A 160 -10.19 5.98 11.19
C ILE A 160 -9.60 6.92 12.24
N GLN A 161 -8.78 7.89 11.82
CA GLN A 161 -8.20 8.89 12.74
C GLN A 161 -9.29 9.68 13.45
N THR A 162 -10.25 10.25 12.71
CA THR A 162 -11.36 11.02 13.28
C THR A 162 -12.19 10.20 14.27
N ARG A 163 -12.50 8.94 13.94
CA ARG A 163 -13.25 8.05 14.84
C ARG A 163 -12.46 7.74 16.11
N LEU A 164 -11.16 7.43 15.98
CA LEU A 164 -10.28 7.19 17.12
C LEU A 164 -10.19 8.41 18.05
N GLU A 165 -10.16 9.62 17.51
CA GLU A 165 -10.14 10.86 18.28
C GLU A 165 -11.47 11.13 19.00
N GLY A 166 -12.61 10.82 18.37
CA GLY A 166 -13.94 11.13 18.91
C GLY A 166 -14.50 10.12 19.90
N VAL A 167 -14.12 8.84 19.80
CA VAL A 167 -14.72 7.78 20.63
C VAL A 167 -14.04 7.67 22.00
N GLU A 168 -14.82 7.66 23.08
CA GLU A 168 -14.36 7.37 24.43
C GLU A 168 -15.25 6.28 25.06
N ILE A 169 -14.63 5.25 25.65
CA ILE A 169 -15.37 4.16 26.30
C ILE A 169 -15.62 4.56 27.76
N PRO A 170 -16.87 4.55 28.26
CA PRO A 170 -17.21 4.88 29.66
C PRO A 170 -16.76 3.85 30.72
N THR A 171 -15.47 3.46 30.73
CA THR A 171 -14.96 2.38 31.61
C THR A 171 -15.21 2.63 33.09
N THR A 172 -15.06 3.89 33.54
CA THR A 172 -15.30 4.30 34.92
C THR A 172 -16.77 4.15 35.31
N GLU A 173 -17.68 4.45 34.39
CA GLU A 173 -19.13 4.33 34.60
C GLU A 173 -19.55 2.88 34.70
N PHE A 174 -19.03 2.02 33.81
CA PHE A 174 -19.29 0.59 33.89
C PHE A 174 -18.75 -0.04 35.17
N ALA A 175 -17.54 0.32 35.61
CA ALA A 175 -16.98 -0.16 36.86
C ALA A 175 -17.80 0.27 38.08
N ARG A 176 -18.29 1.53 38.08
CA ARG A 176 -19.15 2.05 39.16
C ARG A 176 -20.48 1.30 39.23
N LEU A 177 -21.13 1.05 38.09
CA LEU A 177 -22.39 0.31 38.01
C LEU A 177 -22.24 -1.15 38.48
N ALA A 178 -21.13 -1.81 38.11
CA ALA A 178 -20.84 -3.18 38.54
C ALA A 178 -20.56 -3.32 40.04
N ALA A 179 -20.04 -2.26 40.68
CA ALA A 179 -19.73 -2.25 42.11
C ALA A 179 -20.94 -1.91 42.99
N ARG A 180 -22.07 -1.44 42.43
CA ARG A 180 -23.29 -1.23 43.20
C ARG A 180 -23.85 -2.61 43.60
N PRO A 181 -24.06 -2.90 44.90
CA PRO A 181 -24.82 -4.08 45.26
C PRO A 181 -26.19 -3.97 44.60
N SER A 182 -26.69 -5.07 44.05
CA SER A 182 -28.09 -5.16 43.64
C SER A 182 -28.90 -4.79 44.88
N GLU A 183 -29.48 -3.58 44.91
CA GLU A 183 -30.53 -3.24 45.86
C GLU A 183 -31.72 -4.11 45.46
N THR A 184 -31.69 -5.37 45.91
CA THR A 184 -32.83 -6.27 45.93
C THR A 184 -33.85 -5.67 46.89
N GLU A 185 -34.95 -5.25 46.28
CA GLU A 185 -36.29 -5.09 46.84
C GLU A 185 -36.67 -6.20 47.83
#